data_AF-A0A259HH49-F1
#
_entry.id   AF-A0A259HH49-F1
#
_cell.length_a   1.000
_cell.length_b   1.000
_cell.length_c   1.000
_cell.angle_alpha   90.00
_cell.angle_beta   90.00
_cell.angle_gamma   90.00
#
_symmetry.space_group_name_H-M   'P 1'
#
loop_
_entity.id
_entity.type
_entity.pdbx_description
1 polymer ?
#
loop_
_entity_poly.entity_id
_entity_poly.type
_entity_poly.pdbx_seq_one_letter_code
_entity_poly.pdbx_strand_id
1 'polypeptide(L)'
;NSYLIDAIIALSIVYKGFDNLGGFQKIFKFQPNTKAAVLIFGLFHGFGLASKLQELSFNRTGLLINLIGFNIGVELGQFIALVIVLFIITNWRRYPSFLKFSTVTNMLLMAAGFLLFGYQLVGYFNN
;
A
#
# COMPACT_ATOMS: atom_id res chain seq x y z
N ASN A 1 -1.55 -1.12 -18.79
CA ASN A 1 -1.35 0.34 -18.67
C ASN A 1 -0.95 0.62 -17.21
N SER A 2 0.27 1.10 -16.97
CA SER A 2 0.83 1.32 -15.62
C SER A 2 0.04 2.35 -14.81
N TYR A 3 -0.49 3.39 -15.46
CA TYR A 3 -1.30 4.42 -14.83
C TYR A 3 -2.53 3.84 -14.13
N LEU A 4 -3.20 2.85 -14.74
CA LEU A 4 -4.36 2.19 -14.12
C LEU A 4 -4.00 1.36 -12.90
N ILE A 5 -2.86 0.65 -12.94
CA ILE A 5 -2.39 -0.16 -11.80
C ILE A 5 -2.05 0.77 -10.63
N ASP A 6 -1.31 1.85 -10.90
CA ASP A 6 -0.93 2.83 -9.90
C ASP A 6 -2.14 3.59 -9.32
N ALA A 7 -3.17 3.83 -10.13
CA ALA A 7 -4.44 4.40 -9.67
C ALA A 7 -5.17 3.45 -8.70
N ILE A 8 -5.19 2.14 -8.98
CA ILE A 8 -5.77 1.14 -8.07
C ILE A 8 -4.95 1.05 -6.77
N ILE A 9 -3.63 1.12 -6.86
CA ILE A 9 -2.74 1.19 -5.70
C ILE A 9 -3.05 2.44 -4.86
N ALA A 10 -3.24 3.60 -5.48
CA ALA A 10 -3.61 4.83 -4.77
C ALA A 10 -4.97 4.70 -4.06
N LEU A 11 -5.98 4.09 -4.71
CA LEU A 11 -7.27 3.79 -4.10
C LEU A 11 -7.14 2.83 -2.90
N SER A 12 -6.19 1.89 -2.92
CA SER A 12 -5.96 1.00 -1.78
C SER A 12 -5.53 1.76 -0.51
N ILE A 13 -4.78 2.85 -0.66
CA ILE A 13 -4.36 3.74 0.45
C ILE A 13 -5.58 4.45 1.05
N VAL A 14 -6.44 4.99 0.18
CA VAL A 14 -7.70 5.63 0.59
C VAL A 14 -8.60 4.64 1.32
N TYR A 15 -8.80 3.46 0.73
CA TYR A 15 -9.59 2.39 1.33
C TYR A 15 -9.08 2.05 2.72
N LYS A 16 -7.77 1.86 2.88
CA LYS A 16 -7.20 1.44 4.16
C LYS A 16 -7.21 2.55 5.20
N GLY A 17 -7.00 3.80 4.80
CA GLY A 17 -7.14 4.96 5.69
C GLY A 17 -8.58 5.11 6.20
N PHE A 18 -9.57 4.94 5.32
CA PHE A 18 -10.99 4.97 5.68
C PHE A 18 -11.37 3.82 6.62
N ASP A 19 -10.89 2.61 6.32
CA ASP A 19 -11.05 1.43 7.16
C ASP A 19 -10.46 1.62 8.56
N ASN A 20 -9.23 2.14 8.66
CA ASN A 20 -8.54 2.40 9.93
C ASN A 20 -9.26 3.42 10.82
N LEU A 21 -9.99 4.38 10.24
CA LEU A 21 -10.82 5.35 10.97
C LEU A 21 -12.18 4.78 11.43
N GLY A 22 -12.47 3.53 11.07
CA GLY A 22 -13.76 2.88 11.27
C GLY A 22 -14.86 3.47 10.37
N GLY A 23 -14.49 4.05 9.22
CA GLY A 23 -15.42 4.69 8.30
C GLY A 23 -16.51 3.75 7.80
N PHE A 24 -16.14 2.52 7.43
CA PHE A 24 -17.08 1.49 6.98
C PHE A 24 -18.13 1.14 8.04
N GLN A 25 -17.69 0.91 9.28
CA GLN A 25 -18.59 0.61 10.40
C GLN A 25 -19.48 1.81 10.77
N LYS A 26 -18.95 3.05 10.75
CA LYS A 26 -19.70 4.25 11.15
C LYS A 26 -20.74 4.69 10.12
N ILE A 27 -20.41 4.61 8.83
CA ILE A 27 -21.26 5.12 7.74
C ILE A 27 -22.16 4.02 7.19
N PHE A 28 -21.61 2.83 6.96
CA PHE A 28 -22.32 1.74 6.27
C PHE A 28 -22.78 0.61 7.21
N LYS A 29 -22.41 0.67 8.50
CA LYS A 29 -22.68 -0.40 9.51
C LYS A 29 -22.25 -1.79 9.05
N PHE A 30 -21.29 -1.85 8.14
CA PHE A 30 -20.77 -3.07 7.53
C PHE A 30 -19.25 -2.99 7.52
N GLN A 31 -18.60 -4.11 7.81
CA GLN A 31 -17.15 -4.22 7.80
C GLN A 31 -16.74 -5.15 6.65
N PRO A 32 -16.04 -4.66 5.61
CA PRO A 32 -15.59 -5.51 4.53
C PRO A 32 -14.58 -6.55 5.01
N ASN A 33 -14.47 -7.68 4.31
CA ASN A 33 -13.51 -8.72 4.64
C ASN A 33 -12.08 -8.21 4.42
N THR A 34 -11.38 -7.95 5.52
CA THR A 34 -10.01 -7.41 5.51
C THR A 34 -9.02 -8.35 4.84
N LYS A 35 -9.20 -9.67 4.94
CA LYS A 35 -8.34 -10.66 4.29
C LYS A 35 -8.48 -10.60 2.78
N ALA A 36 -9.71 -10.51 2.29
CA ALA A 36 -9.99 -10.37 0.87
C ALA A 36 -9.42 -9.06 0.31
N ALA A 37 -9.57 -7.95 1.04
CA ALA A 37 -8.99 -6.67 0.66
C ALA A 37 -7.45 -6.73 0.56
N VAL A 38 -6.77 -7.30 1.57
CA VAL A 38 -5.31 -7.46 1.56
C VAL A 38 -4.85 -8.35 0.41
N LEU A 39 -5.57 -9.42 0.09
CA LEU A 39 -5.26 -10.28 -1.06
C LEU A 39 -5.37 -9.50 -2.38
N ILE A 40 -6.49 -8.83 -2.61
CA ILE A 40 -6.76 -8.10 -3.85
C ILE A 40 -5.75 -6.97 -4.03
N PHE A 41 -5.56 -6.11 -3.02
CA PHE A 41 -4.60 -5.03 -3.10
C PHE A 41 -3.16 -5.54 -3.18
N GLY A 42 -2.81 -6.61 -2.44
CA GLY A 42 -1.51 -7.25 -2.53
C GLY A 42 -1.17 -7.73 -3.94
N LEU A 43 -2.14 -8.30 -4.67
CA LEU A 43 -1.97 -8.68 -6.07
C LEU A 43 -1.71 -7.46 -6.97
N PHE A 44 -2.48 -6.37 -6.84
CA PHE A 44 -2.25 -5.15 -7.62
C PHE A 44 -0.89 -4.52 -7.33
N HIS A 45 -0.46 -4.47 -6.06
CA HIS A 45 0.88 -4.00 -5.68
C HIS A 45 1.97 -4.88 -6.28
N GLY A 46 1.80 -6.21 -6.24
CA GLY A 46 2.71 -7.17 -6.87
C GLY A 46 2.81 -6.99 -8.39
N PHE A 47 1.70 -6.73 -9.08
CA PHE A 47 1.70 -6.41 -10.51
C PHE A 47 2.39 -5.07 -10.82
N GLY A 48 2.18 -4.05 -9.98
CA GLY A 48 2.87 -2.77 -10.09
C GLY A 48 4.39 -2.95 -10.03
N LEU A 49 4.87 -3.69 -9.03
CA LEU A 49 6.29 -4.01 -8.89
C LEU A 49 6.83 -4.83 -10.08
N ALA A 50 6.10 -5.87 -10.50
CA ALA A 50 6.50 -6.71 -11.62
C ALA A 50 6.60 -5.92 -12.94
N SER A 51 5.73 -4.94 -13.15
CA SER A 51 5.79 -4.06 -14.33
C SER A 51 7.04 -3.19 -14.32
N LYS A 52 7.44 -2.65 -13.15
CA LYS A 52 8.67 -1.86 -12.99
C LYS A 52 9.94 -2.68 -13.07
N LEU A 53 9.91 -3.92 -12.60
CA LEU A 53 11.03 -4.84 -12.76
C LEU A 53 11.26 -5.24 -14.23
N GLN A 54 10.23 -5.23 -15.07
CA GLN A 54 10.39 -5.47 -16.51
C GLN A 54 11.02 -4.29 -17.25
N GLU A 55 10.78 -3.05 -16.78
CA GLU A 55 11.42 -1.83 -17.31
C GLU A 55 12.93 -1.79 -17.00
N LEU A 56 13.33 -2.35 -15.86
CA LEU A 56 14.74 -2.58 -15.53
C LEU A 56 15.25 -3.73 -16.42
N SER A 57 15.91 -3.40 -17.53
CA SER A 57 16.42 -4.35 -18.52
C SER A 57 17.39 -5.37 -17.90
N PHE A 58 16.87 -6.45 -17.33
CA PHE A 58 17.69 -7.52 -16.78
C PHE A 58 18.35 -8.28 -17.93
N ASN A 59 19.69 -8.33 -17.90
CA ASN A 59 20.45 -9.22 -18.76
C ASN A 59 19.95 -10.66 -18.50
N ARG A 60 19.50 -11.38 -19.54
CA ARG A 60 18.80 -12.68 -19.36
C ARG A 60 19.65 -13.72 -18.63
N THR A 61 20.97 -13.57 -18.68
CA THR A 61 21.94 -14.38 -17.95
C THR A 61 21.88 -14.04 -16.46
N GLY A 62 21.31 -14.92 -15.64
CA GLY A 62 21.20 -14.75 -14.18
C GLY A 62 19.86 -14.18 -13.68
N LEU A 63 18.86 -14.04 -14.55
CA LEU A 63 17.53 -13.52 -14.20
C LEU A 63 16.90 -14.22 -12.99
N LEU A 64 16.98 -15.55 -12.93
CA LEU A 64 16.36 -16.34 -11.85
C LEU A 64 17.05 -16.08 -10.50
N ILE A 65 18.38 -15.97 -10.48
CA ILE A 65 19.15 -15.65 -9.27
C ILE A 65 18.85 -14.23 -8.80
N ASN A 66 18.78 -13.27 -9.72
CA ASN A 66 18.42 -11.88 -9.42
C ASN A 66 17.00 -11.75 -8.86
N LEU A 67 16.03 -12.48 -9.45
CA LEU A 67 14.65 -12.49 -8.96
C LEU A 67 14.54 -13.09 -7.57
N ILE A 68 15.24 -14.21 -7.30
CA ILE A 68 15.26 -14.81 -5.96
C ILE A 68 15.90 -13.86 -4.96
N GLY A 69 17.08 -13.29 -5.28
CA GLY A 69 17.76 -12.33 -4.40
C GLY A 69 16.93 -11.08 -4.12
N PHE A 70 16.24 -10.56 -5.14
CA PHE A 70 15.33 -9.43 -4.99
C PHE A 70 14.14 -9.76 -4.06
N ASN A 71 13.47 -10.89 -4.27
CA ASN A 71 12.32 -11.27 -3.43
C ASN A 71 12.74 -11.56 -1.98
N ILE A 72 13.88 -12.23 -1.77
CA ILE A 72 14.43 -12.46 -0.42
C ILE A 72 14.74 -11.11 0.25
N GLY A 73 15.37 -10.18 -0.48
CA GLY A 73 15.66 -8.84 0.04
C GLY A 73 14.39 -8.08 0.43
N VAL A 74 13.35 -8.13 -0.41
CA VAL A 74 12.06 -7.50 -0.12
C VAL A 74 11.39 -8.12 1.11
N GLU A 75 11.32 -9.44 1.20
CA GLU A 75 10.69 -10.15 2.32
C GLU A 75 11.42 -9.86 3.65
N LEU A 76 12.76 -9.88 3.64
CA LEU A 76 13.58 -9.51 4.81
C LEU A 76 13.37 -8.05 5.22
N GLY A 77 13.36 -7.13 4.25
CA GLY A 77 13.10 -5.71 4.50
C GLY A 77 11.71 -5.48 5.09
N GLN A 78 10.68 -6.11 4.53
CA GLN A 78 9.30 -6.06 5.03
C GLN A 78 9.19 -6.62 6.44
N PHE A 79 9.81 -7.77 6.72
CA PHE A 79 9.80 -8.39 8.04
C PHE A 79 10.45 -7.48 9.10
N ILE A 80 11.64 -6.95 8.83
CA ILE A 80 12.35 -6.05 9.73
C ILE A 80 11.54 -4.77 9.97
N ALA A 81 11.03 -4.14 8.91
CA ALA A 81 10.22 -2.93 9.01
C ALA A 81 8.96 -3.18 9.84
N LEU A 82 8.27 -4.31 9.61
CA LEU A 82 7.07 -4.69 10.33
C LEU A 82 7.36 -4.88 11.83
N VAL A 83 8.45 -5.57 12.19
CA VAL A 83 8.85 -5.75 13.60
C VAL A 83 9.09 -4.41 14.28
N ILE A 84 9.85 -3.51 13.65
CA ILE A 84 10.17 -2.18 14.19
C ILE A 84 8.90 -1.34 14.35
N VAL A 85 8.07 -1.25 13.30
CA VAL A 85 6.85 -0.44 13.31
C VAL A 85 5.86 -0.97 14.34
N LEU A 86 5.67 -2.29 14.42
CA LEU A 86 4.80 -2.90 15.43
C LEU A 86 5.29 -2.62 16.85
N PHE A 87 6.59 -2.72 17.09
CA PHE A 87 7.16 -2.40 18.40
C PHE A 87 6.88 -0.95 18.79
N ILE A 88 7.16 0.01 17.90
CA ILE A 88 6.93 1.44 18.15
C ILE A 88 5.44 1.71 18.40
N ILE A 89 4.56 1.25 17.51
CA ILE A 89 3.11 1.49 17.62
C ILE A 89 2.54 0.84 18.88
N THR A 90 2.95 -0.38 19.22
CA THR A 90 2.42 -1.09 20.40
C THR A 90 2.77 -0.38 21.69
N ASN A 91 3.99 0.15 21.81
CA ASN A 91 4.39 0.94 22.96
C ASN A 91 3.68 2.30 22.99
N TRP A 92 3.57 2.96 21.83
CA TRP A 92 2.97 4.28 21.73
C TRP A 92 1.44 4.29 21.92
N ARG A 93 0.76 3.18 21.61
CA ARG A 93 -0.69 3.00 21.81
C ARG A 93 -1.17 3.21 23.24
N ARG A 94 -0.27 3.16 24.23
CA ARG A 94 -0.58 3.40 25.64
C ARG A 94 -0.83 4.87 25.97
N TYR A 95 -0.46 5.79 25.07
CA TYR A 95 -0.59 7.22 25.29
C TYR A 95 -1.81 7.81 24.57
N PRO A 96 -2.49 8.80 25.16
CA PRO A 96 -3.66 9.45 24.54
C PRO A 96 -3.31 10.21 23.25
N SER A 97 -2.03 10.56 23.04
CA SER A 97 -1.54 11.16 21.80
C SER A 97 -1.72 10.25 20.59
N PHE A 98 -1.76 8.93 20.78
CA PHE A 98 -1.90 7.96 19.69
C PHE A 98 -3.21 8.12 18.91
N LEU A 99 -4.34 8.39 19.59
CA LEU A 99 -5.64 8.50 18.92
C LEU A 99 -5.72 9.74 18.01
N LYS A 100 -5.23 10.89 18.50
CA LYS A 100 -5.15 12.12 17.70
C LYS A 100 -4.22 11.92 16.51
N PHE A 101 -3.03 11.35 16.75
CA PHE A 101 -2.06 11.08 15.71
C PHE A 101 -2.61 10.13 14.65
N SER A 102 -3.20 9.00 15.05
CA SER A 102 -3.81 8.02 14.15
C SER A 102 -4.89 8.66 13.27
N THR A 103 -5.73 9.52 13.86
CA THR A 103 -6.79 10.21 13.12
C THR A 103 -6.22 11.13 12.04
N VAL A 104 -5.27 11.98 12.42
CA VAL A 104 -4.61 12.93 11.49
C VAL A 104 -3.85 12.17 10.39
N THR A 105 -3.06 11.17 10.75
CA THR A 105 -2.25 10.40 9.80
C THR A 105 -3.12 9.66 8.78
N ASN A 106 -4.21 9.00 9.21
CA ASN A 106 -5.10 8.33 8.27
C ASN A 106 -5.84 9.33 7.35
N MET A 107 -6.21 10.52 7.85
CA MET A 107 -6.79 11.57 7.01
C MET A 107 -5.79 12.10 5.97
N LEU A 108 -4.54 12.32 6.36
CA LEU A 108 -3.47 12.71 5.45
C LEU A 108 -3.17 11.62 4.41
N LEU A 109 -3.15 10.35 4.82
CA LEU A 109 -2.99 9.22 3.91
C LEU A 109 -4.11 9.15 2.88
N MET A 110 -5.36 9.36 3.29
CA MET A 110 -6.49 9.42 2.36
C MET A 110 -6.36 10.60 1.38
N ALA A 111 -6.00 11.79 1.87
CA ALA A 111 -5.80 12.96 1.02
C ALA A 111 -4.70 12.72 -0.02
N ALA A 112 -3.55 12.18 0.42
CA ALA A 112 -2.45 11.80 -0.47
C ALA A 112 -2.87 10.72 -1.47
N GLY A 113 -3.63 9.72 -1.04
CA GLY A 113 -4.17 8.66 -1.91
C GLY A 113 -5.10 9.22 -3.00
N PHE A 114 -6.00 10.15 -2.66
CA PHE A 114 -6.84 10.81 -3.65
C PHE A 114 -6.05 11.69 -4.64
N LEU A 115 -5.06 12.43 -4.15
CA LEU A 115 -4.17 13.23 -5.00
C LEU A 115 -3.40 12.35 -5.99
N LEU A 116 -2.82 11.25 -5.51
CA LEU A 116 -2.11 10.28 -6.36
C LEU A 116 -3.05 9.63 -7.38
N PHE A 117 -4.26 9.26 -6.96
CA PHE A 117 -5.26 8.70 -7.86
C PHE A 117 -5.61 9.68 -8.98
N GLY A 118 -5.87 10.95 -8.64
CA GLY A 118 -6.14 12.00 -9.62
C GLY A 118 -4.96 12.21 -10.57
N TYR A 119 -3.74 12.27 -10.06
CA TYR A 119 -2.52 12.38 -10.86
C TYR A 119 -2.40 11.25 -11.88
N GLN A 120 -2.63 10.01 -11.46
CA GLN A 120 -2.52 8.85 -12.35
C GLN A 120 -3.65 8.78 -13.38
N LEU A 121 -4.87 9.19 -13.03
CA LEU A 121 -5.96 9.29 -14.00
C LEU A 121 -5.70 10.37 -15.05
N VAL A 122 -5.22 11.55 -14.65
CA VAL A 122 -4.85 12.61 -15.61
C VAL A 122 -3.72 12.11 -16.53
N GLY A 123 -2.72 11.43 -15.97
CA GLY A 123 -1.66 10.79 -16.75
C GLY A 123 -2.18 9.72 -17.72
N TYR A 124 -3.24 8.98 -17.36
CA TYR A 124 -3.88 8.00 -18.23
C TYR A 124 -4.65 8.63 -19.41
N PHE A 125 -5.30 9.78 -19.21
CA PHE A 125 -6.07 10.44 -20.28
C PHE A 125 -5.21 11.31 -21.20
N ASN A 126 -4.04 11.76 -20.74
CA ASN A 126 -3.14 12.63 -21.50
C ASN A 126 -2.07 11.88 -22.31
N ASN A 127 -1.94 10.56 -22.13
CA ASN A 127 -1.02 9.67 -22.85
C ASN A 127 -1.79 8.61 -23.66
#